data_AF-A0A7C4GLA7-F1
#
_entry.id   AF-A0A7C4GLA7-F1
#
_cell.length_a   1.000
_cell.length_b   1.000
_cell.length_c   1.000
_cell.angle_alpha   90.00
_cell.angle_beta   90.00
_cell.angle_gamma   90.00
#
_symmetry.space_group_name_H-M   'P 1'
#
loop_
_entity.id
_entity.type
_entity.pdbx_description
1 polymer ?
#
loop_
_entity_poly.entity_id
_entity_poly.type
_entity_poly.pdbx_seq_one_letter_code
_entity_poly.pdbx_strand_id
1 'polypeptide(L)'
;MKKTPIGRRKSTSHLPVEEFEYIEDFGKIIREAREKIGLTQEDLARQLNERITVIKKIESGEFKPPVDLARKIEKLLKIVIIVPAEEELEDLSRYLEKGETSKSVSLGLYLRKSEEKVGGA
;
A
#
# COMPACT_ATOMS: atom_id res chain seq x y z
N MET A 1 -8.35 -49.76 -26.70
CA MET A 1 -7.32 -49.87 -25.64
C MET A 1 -7.32 -48.58 -24.81
N LYS A 2 -6.98 -48.68 -23.53
CA LYS A 2 -7.50 -47.89 -22.39
C LYS A 2 -7.28 -46.37 -22.50
N LYS A 3 -8.34 -45.57 -22.27
CA LYS A 3 -8.28 -44.14 -21.98
C LYS A 3 -7.88 -43.97 -20.51
N THR A 4 -6.80 -43.26 -20.24
CA THR A 4 -6.41 -42.92 -18.85
C THR A 4 -7.04 -41.57 -18.50
N PRO A 5 -7.93 -41.49 -17.49
CA PRO A 5 -8.44 -40.20 -17.04
C PRO A 5 -7.35 -39.52 -16.20
N ILE A 6 -6.84 -38.38 -16.67
CA ILE A 6 -6.03 -37.51 -15.83
C ILE A 6 -6.95 -36.92 -14.76
N GLY A 7 -6.84 -37.49 -13.57
CA GLY A 7 -7.57 -37.08 -12.39
C GLY A 7 -7.31 -35.61 -12.09
N ARG A 8 -8.40 -34.86 -12.01
CA ARG A 8 -8.48 -33.48 -11.54
C ARG A 8 -7.81 -33.35 -10.17
N ARG A 9 -6.57 -32.86 -10.12
CA ARG A 9 -5.96 -32.46 -8.84
C ARG A 9 -6.62 -31.16 -8.39
N LYS A 10 -7.56 -31.27 -7.43
CA LYS A 10 -7.94 -30.17 -6.55
C LYS A 10 -6.71 -29.77 -5.74
N SER A 11 -6.10 -28.64 -6.07
CA SER A 11 -5.22 -27.95 -5.12
C SER A 11 -6.10 -27.20 -4.13
N THR A 12 -6.32 -27.84 -2.98
CA THR A 12 -6.87 -27.22 -1.78
C THR A 12 -5.80 -26.33 -1.15
N SER A 13 -6.01 -25.02 -1.18
CA SER A 13 -5.50 -24.09 -0.17
C SER A 13 -6.23 -22.75 -0.32
N HIS A 14 -7.51 -22.73 0.05
CA HIS A 14 -8.13 -21.46 0.46
C HIS A 14 -7.60 -21.14 1.85
N LEU A 15 -6.35 -20.69 1.89
CA LEU A 15 -5.87 -19.85 2.97
C LEU A 15 -6.73 -18.57 2.95
N PRO A 16 -7.04 -17.96 4.11
CA PRO A 16 -7.64 -16.64 4.11
C PRO A 16 -6.70 -15.73 3.33
N VAL A 17 -7.13 -15.37 2.12
CA VAL A 17 -6.42 -14.38 1.32
C VAL A 17 -6.73 -13.10 2.07
N GLU A 18 -5.78 -12.60 2.86
CA GLU A 18 -5.81 -11.20 3.26
C GLU A 18 -6.08 -10.42 1.97
N GLU A 19 -7.27 -9.84 1.87
CA GLU A 19 -7.70 -9.15 0.67
C GLU A 19 -6.85 -7.88 0.63
N PHE A 20 -6.00 -7.74 -0.38
CA PHE A 20 -5.12 -6.58 -0.54
C PHE A 20 -5.62 -5.76 -1.71
N GLU A 21 -5.70 -4.46 -1.50
CA GLU A 21 -5.99 -3.51 -2.55
C GLU A 21 -4.72 -2.81 -3.02
N TYR A 22 -4.67 -2.52 -4.32
CA TYR A 22 -3.59 -1.72 -4.91
C TYR A 22 -3.97 -0.25 -4.87
N ILE A 23 -3.01 0.60 -4.51
CA ILE A 23 -3.21 2.04 -4.61
C ILE A 23 -3.39 2.48 -6.07
N GLU A 24 -4.08 3.61 -6.25
CA GLU A 24 -4.21 4.23 -7.56
C GLU A 24 -2.82 4.59 -8.12
N ASP A 25 -2.66 4.43 -9.45
CA ASP A 25 -1.41 4.73 -10.16
C ASP A 25 -0.14 4.04 -9.63
N PHE A 26 -0.26 2.86 -8.99
CA PHE A 26 0.88 2.11 -8.45
C PHE A 26 2.03 1.94 -9.48
N GLY A 27 1.72 1.75 -10.77
CA GLY A 27 2.72 1.60 -11.82
C GLY A 27 3.60 2.85 -11.99
N LYS A 28 3.00 4.04 -11.91
CA LYS A 28 3.70 5.33 -11.96
C LYS A 28 4.58 5.51 -10.72
N ILE A 29 4.06 5.18 -9.53
CA ILE A 29 4.80 5.28 -8.28
C ILE A 29 6.03 4.37 -8.29
N ILE A 30 5.89 3.13 -8.78
CA ILE A 30 7.01 2.19 -8.94
C ILE A 30 8.06 2.77 -9.89
N ARG A 31 7.63 3.33 -11.02
CA ARG A 31 8.54 3.96 -11.99
C ARG A 31 9.31 5.12 -11.38
N GLU A 32 8.62 6.04 -10.72
CA GLU A 32 9.26 7.21 -10.07
C GLU A 32 10.23 6.77 -8.97
N ALA A 33 9.85 5.80 -8.15
CA ALA A 33 10.72 5.26 -7.11
C ALA A 33 11.96 4.57 -7.68
N ARG A 34 11.81 3.79 -8.77
CA ARG A 34 12.91 3.16 -9.49
C ARG A 34 13.88 4.21 -10.05
N GLU A 35 13.36 5.26 -10.68
CA GLU A 35 14.15 6.34 -11.25
C GLU A 35 14.90 7.14 -10.17
N LYS A 36 14.26 7.37 -9.02
CA LYS A 36 14.86 8.08 -7.87
C LYS A 36 16.11 7.38 -7.33
N ILE A 37 16.15 6.05 -7.36
CA ILE A 37 17.31 5.26 -6.94
C ILE A 37 18.26 4.90 -8.10
N GLY A 38 17.96 5.35 -9.32
CA GLY A 38 18.82 5.18 -10.50
C GLY A 38 18.85 3.76 -11.07
N LEU A 39 17.85 2.91 -10.79
CA LEU A 39 17.79 1.57 -11.35
C LEU A 39 17.18 1.56 -12.75
N THR A 40 17.70 0.73 -13.65
CA THR A 40 17.00 0.41 -14.91
C THR A 40 15.89 -0.61 -14.67
N GLN A 41 14.95 -0.75 -15.61
CA GLN A 41 13.93 -1.82 -15.55
C GLN A 41 14.57 -3.21 -15.53
N GLU A 42 15.72 -3.38 -16.19
CA GLU A 42 16.47 -4.63 -16.22
C GLU A 42 17.12 -4.94 -14.87
N ASP A 43 17.66 -3.93 -14.19
CA ASP A 43 18.23 -4.09 -12.85
C ASP A 43 17.14 -4.45 -11.83
N LEU A 44 15.98 -3.78 -11.89
CA LEU A 44 14.85 -4.08 -11.03
C LEU A 44 14.35 -5.51 -11.26
N ALA A 45 14.23 -5.93 -12.52
CA ALA A 45 13.86 -7.30 -12.88
C ALA A 45 14.88 -8.33 -12.34
N ARG A 46 16.18 -8.06 -12.48
CA ARG A 46 17.25 -8.91 -11.95
C ARG A 46 17.20 -9.02 -10.43
N GLN A 47 17.00 -7.92 -9.71
CA GLN A 47 16.89 -7.93 -8.24
C GLN A 47 15.66 -8.70 -7.74
N LEU A 48 14.56 -8.65 -8.50
CA LEU A 48 13.32 -9.35 -8.17
C LEU A 48 13.29 -10.81 -8.65
N ASN A 49 14.30 -11.25 -9.40
CA ASN A 49 14.32 -12.53 -10.13
C ASN A 49 13.11 -12.70 -11.05
N GLU A 50 12.70 -11.61 -11.70
CA GLU A 50 11.57 -11.58 -12.62
C GLU A 50 12.01 -11.23 -14.04
N ARG A 51 11.13 -11.46 -15.01
CA ARG A 51 11.40 -11.05 -16.41
C ARG A 51 11.20 -9.55 -16.57
N ILE A 52 12.03 -8.91 -17.39
CA ILE A 52 11.89 -7.48 -17.75
C ILE A 52 10.49 -7.14 -18.28
N THR A 53 9.87 -8.07 -19.03
CA THR A 53 8.53 -7.89 -19.58
C THR A 53 7.45 -7.83 -18.50
N VAL A 54 7.66 -8.50 -17.37
CA VAL A 54 6.75 -8.44 -16.22
C VAL A 54 6.85 -7.07 -15.57
N ILE A 55 8.07 -6.58 -15.30
CA ILE A 55 8.29 -5.23 -14.72
C ILE A 55 7.71 -4.14 -15.61
N LYS A 56 7.88 -4.23 -16.94
CA LYS A 56 7.28 -3.28 -17.89
C LYS A 56 5.76 -3.20 -17.77
N LYS A 57 5.08 -4.35 -17.65
CA LYS A 57 3.62 -4.42 -17.51
C LYS A 57 3.13 -3.95 -16.14
N ILE A 58 3.95 -4.12 -15.10
CA ILE A 58 3.66 -3.59 -13.76
C ILE A 58 3.76 -2.06 -13.78
N GLU A 59 4.84 -1.51 -14.34
CA GLU A 59 5.01 -0.05 -14.44
C GLU A 59 3.97 0.62 -15.34
N SER A 60 3.44 -0.08 -16.36
CA SER A 60 2.34 0.42 -17.19
C SER A 60 0.94 0.24 -16.57
N GLY A 61 0.82 -0.47 -15.45
CA GLY A 61 -0.46 -0.77 -14.79
C GLY A 61 -1.29 -1.87 -15.48
N GLU A 62 -0.81 -2.47 -16.57
CA GLU A 62 -1.48 -3.56 -17.28
C GLU A 62 -1.50 -4.88 -16.49
N PHE A 63 -0.54 -5.06 -15.58
CA PHE A 63 -0.40 -6.27 -14.80
C PHE A 63 -0.30 -5.98 -13.31
N LYS A 64 -1.22 -6.56 -12.54
CA LYS A 64 -1.18 -6.55 -11.08
C LYS A 64 -0.25 -7.68 -10.61
N PRO A 65 0.84 -7.39 -9.88
CA PRO A 65 1.72 -8.42 -9.38
C PRO A 65 1.01 -9.33 -8.35
N PRO A 66 1.53 -10.54 -8.08
CA PRO A 66 1.14 -11.29 -6.89
C PRO A 66 1.65 -10.59 -5.62
N VAL A 67 1.00 -10.83 -4.49
CA VAL A 67 1.33 -10.20 -3.18
C VAL A 67 2.81 -10.35 -2.84
N ASP A 68 3.39 -11.53 -3.07
CA ASP A 68 4.82 -11.78 -2.80
C ASP A 68 5.74 -10.85 -3.61
N LEU A 69 5.40 -10.59 -4.87
CA LEU A 69 6.17 -9.71 -5.73
C LEU A 69 5.95 -8.24 -5.34
N ALA A 70 4.71 -7.86 -5.04
CA ALA A 70 4.39 -6.53 -4.55
C ALA A 70 5.20 -6.18 -3.29
N ARG A 71 5.21 -7.06 -2.28
CA ARG A 71 5.99 -6.88 -1.05
C ARG A 71 7.50 -6.81 -1.29
N LYS A 72 8.03 -7.52 -2.29
CA LYS A 72 9.45 -7.39 -2.66
C LYS A 72 9.75 -6.03 -3.28
N ILE A 73 8.88 -5.54 -4.16
CA ILE A 73 8.99 -4.21 -4.76
C ILE A 73 8.99 -3.13 -3.67
N GLU A 74 8.06 -3.21 -2.72
CA GLU A 74 7.98 -2.29 -1.57
C GLU A 74 9.29 -2.24 -0.77
N LYS A 75 9.86 -3.41 -0.46
CA LYS A 75 11.12 -3.50 0.29
C LYS A 75 12.31 -2.93 -0.47
N LEU A 76 12.42 -3.21 -1.77
CA LEU A 76 13.53 -2.73 -2.60
C LEU A 76 13.46 -1.21 -2.83
N LEU A 77 12.26 -0.72 -3.19
CA LEU A 77 12.05 0.68 -3.56
C LEU A 77 11.69 1.57 -2.37
N LYS A 78 11.46 0.98 -1.19
CA LYS A 78 11.01 1.65 0.05
C LYS A 78 9.74 2.49 -0.15
N ILE A 79 8.78 1.90 -0.85
CA ILE A 79 7.44 2.46 -1.12
C ILE A 79 6.36 1.51 -0.62
N VAL A 80 5.12 1.99 -0.57
CA VAL A 80 3.93 1.16 -0.31
C VAL A 80 3.08 1.18 -1.58
N ILE A 81 2.64 0.00 -2.05
CA ILE A 81 1.79 -0.15 -3.24
C ILE A 81 0.54 -1.00 -2.99
N ILE A 82 0.52 -1.77 -1.89
CA ILE A 82 -0.64 -2.53 -1.45
C ILE A 82 -1.06 -2.12 -0.04
N VAL A 83 -2.37 -2.08 0.19
CA VAL A 83 -2.97 -1.86 1.51
C VAL A 83 -3.84 -3.07 1.88
N PRO A 84 -3.82 -3.54 3.14
CA PRO A 84 -4.79 -4.53 3.58
C PRO A 84 -6.21 -3.93 3.47
N ALA A 85 -7.16 -4.68 2.91
CA ALA A 85 -8.54 -4.23 2.75
C ALA A 85 -9.24 -4.01 4.11
N GLU A 86 -8.66 -4.53 5.20
CA GLU A 86 -9.04 -4.22 6.58
C GLU A 86 -8.07 -3.19 7.17
N GLU A 87 -8.20 -1.93 6.76
CA GLU A 87 -7.95 -0.82 7.68
C GLU A 87 -9.31 -0.26 8.12
N GLU A 88 -10.00 -1.00 9.01
CA GLU A 88 -10.90 -0.31 9.94
C GLU A 88 -10.07 0.64 10.80
N LEU A 89 -10.68 1.74 11.21
CA LEU A 89 -10.10 2.95 11.79
C LEU A 89 -9.50 2.74 13.21
N GLU A 90 -8.80 1.63 13.45
CA GLU A 90 -8.28 1.25 14.78
C GLU A 90 -6.97 1.94 15.17
N ASP A 91 -6.17 2.44 14.23
CA ASP A 91 -4.88 3.06 14.59
C ASP A 91 -5.02 4.49 15.14
N LEU A 92 -6.16 5.16 14.92
CA LEU A 92 -6.47 6.46 15.54
C LEU A 92 -6.87 6.32 17.01
N SER A 93 -7.53 5.22 17.40
CA SER A 93 -7.91 4.98 18.81
C SER A 93 -6.68 4.68 19.66
N ARG A 94 -5.70 3.92 19.15
CA ARG A 94 -4.41 3.70 19.85
C ARG A 94 -3.64 5.00 20.10
N TYR A 95 -3.72 5.96 19.17
CA TYR A 95 -3.09 7.28 19.34
C TYR A 95 -3.81 8.14 20.40
N LEU A 96 -5.12 7.97 20.58
CA LEU A 96 -5.89 8.67 21.61
C LEU A 96 -5.80 8.00 22.99
N GLU A 97 -5.60 6.68 23.03
CA GLU A 97 -5.52 5.93 24.29
C GLU A 97 -4.15 5.98 24.97
N LYS A 98 -3.06 6.21 24.22
CA LYS A 98 -1.70 6.19 24.75
C LYS A 98 -1.14 7.59 25.04
N GLY A 99 -1.68 8.22 26.10
CA GLY A 99 -0.90 9.07 27.00
C GLY A 99 -0.59 10.52 26.60
N GLU A 100 -1.39 11.43 27.16
CA GLU A 100 -0.98 12.64 27.89
C GLU A 100 0.11 13.61 27.34
N THR A 101 -0.38 14.83 27.06
CA THR A 101 0.27 16.13 27.27
C THR A 101 1.49 16.47 26.41
N SER A 102 1.26 17.17 25.29
CA SER A 102 1.64 18.59 25.13
C SER A 102 1.42 19.05 23.68
N LYS A 103 0.62 20.11 23.54
CA LYS A 103 0.33 20.86 22.30
C LYS A 103 -0.37 20.08 21.17
N SER A 104 -1.55 19.54 21.43
CA SER A 104 -2.57 19.48 20.37
C SER A 104 -3.36 20.78 20.38
N VAL A 105 -3.29 21.50 19.27
CA VAL A 105 -4.07 22.72 19.05
C VAL A 105 -5.49 22.26 18.72
N SER A 106 -6.31 22.06 19.75
CA SER A 106 -7.71 21.69 19.55
C SER A 106 -8.44 22.79 18.81
N LEU A 107 -9.24 22.39 17.82
CA LEU A 107 -10.15 23.24 17.03
C LEU A 107 -11.08 24.11 17.90
N GLY A 108 -11.29 23.73 19.17
CA GLY A 108 -11.94 24.53 20.21
C GLY A 108 -11.23 25.84 20.60
N LEU A 109 -9.97 26.06 20.19
CA LEU A 109 -9.27 27.33 20.34
C LEU A 109 -9.71 28.38 19.30
N TYR A 110 -10.42 27.99 18.24
CA TYR A 110 -10.79 28.89 17.15
C TYR A 110 -12.17 29.56 17.31
N LEU A 111 -13.04 29.01 18.17
CA LEU A 111 -14.42 29.49 18.36
C LEU A 111 -14.61 30.45 19.55
N ARG A 112 -13.52 30.90 20.18
CA ARG A 112 -13.55 31.92 21.24
C ARG A 112 -12.78 33.19 20.84
N LYS A 113 -12.94 33.61 19.58
CA LYS A 113 -12.38 34.90 19.10
C LYS A 113 -13.43 35.81 18.45
N SER A 114 -14.72 35.54 18.65
CA SER A 114 -15.79 36.35 18.06
C SER A 114 -16.76 37.00 19.06
N GLU A 115 -16.56 36.93 20.38
CA GLU A 115 -17.46 37.61 21.33
C GLU A 115 -16.70 38.10 22.57
N GLU A 116 -16.06 39.27 22.46
CA GLU A 116 -15.88 40.23 23.57
C GLU A 116 -15.24 41.53 23.01
N LYS A 117 -16.04 42.26 22.22
CA LYS A 117 -15.93 43.72 22.14
C LYS A 117 -17.32 44.31 22.33
N VAL A 118 -17.88 44.13 23.52
CA VAL A 118 -18.92 45.02 24.05
C VAL A 118 -18.60 45.28 25.51
N GLY A 119 -18.26 46.53 25.83
CA GLY A 119 -18.45 47.09 27.17
C GLY A 119 -17.19 47.42 27.96
N GLY A 120 -16.85 48.72 28.00
CA GLY A 120 -16.37 49.32 29.26
C GLY A 120 -14.97 49.95 29.27
N ALA A 121 -14.83 51.10 28.61
CA ALA A 121 -14.21 52.30 29.19
C ALA A 121 -14.60 53.52 28.34
#